data_AF-A0A523BTJ9-F1
#
_entry.id   AF-A0A523BTJ9-F1
#
_cell.length_a   1.000
_cell.length_b   1.000
_cell.length_c   1.000
_cell.angle_alpha   90.00
_cell.angle_beta   90.00
_cell.angle_gamma   90.00
#
_symmetry.space_group_name_H-M   'P 1'
#
loop_
_entity.id
_entity.type
_entity.pdbx_description
1 polymer ?
#
loop_
_entity_poly.entity_id
_entity_poly.type
_entity_poly.pdbx_seq_one_letter_code
_entity_poly.pdbx_strand_id
1 'polypeptide(L)' 'MEDVLAAIAGGEILEDYPEDPRGASCLVLGHIPAGEPLHVVCSIDKEGWVIIITVYRPGEPKWINERTRREKQ' A
#
# COMPACT_ATOMS: atom_id res chain seq x y z
N MET A 1 10.61 -7.00 7.79
CA MET A 1 9.25 -7.47 8.12
C MET A 1 8.58 -6.48 9.06
N GLU A 2 9.25 -6.08 10.15
CA GLU A 2 8.74 -5.09 11.12
C GLU A 2 8.33 -3.77 10.46
N ASP A 3 9.12 -3.26 9.52
CA ASP A 3 8.79 -2.04 8.77
C ASP A 3 7.45 -2.10 8.03
N VAL A 4 7.12 -3.25 7.42
CA VAL A 4 5.86 -3.44 6.69
C VAL A 4 4.69 -3.46 7.66
N LEU A 5 4.85 -4.14 8.80
CA LEU A 5 3.83 -4.18 9.84
C LEU A 5 3.59 -2.80 10.45
N ALA A 6 4.66 -2.06 10.76
CA ALA A 6 4.58 -0.68 11.26
C ALA A 6 3.89 0.24 10.25
N ALA A 7 4.26 0.14 8.97
CA ALA A 7 3.67 0.91 7.89
C ALA A 7 2.16 0.63 7.73
N ILE A 8 1.72 -0.62 7.83
CA ILE A 8 0.29 -0.97 7.73
C ILE A 8 -0.47 -0.51 8.98
N ALA A 9 0.06 -0.76 10.19
CA ALA A 9 -0.64 -0.51 11.44
C ALA A 9 -0.92 0.98 11.70
N GLY A 10 -0.06 1.87 11.22
CA GLY A 10 -0.24 3.33 11.27
C GLY A 10 -0.53 3.98 9.92
N GLY A 11 -0.80 3.17 8.89
CA GLY A 11 -0.93 3.63 7.52
C GLY A 11 -2.32 4.14 7.17
N GLU A 12 -2.40 4.81 6.04
CA GLU A 12 -3.63 5.33 5.44
C GLU A 12 -3.94 4.60 4.14
N ILE A 13 -5.19 4.22 3.91
CA ILE A 13 -5.63 3.69 2.63
C ILE A 13 -5.71 4.83 1.61
N LEU A 14 -4.90 4.74 0.54
CA LEU A 14 -4.90 5.72 -0.56
C LEU A 14 -5.81 5.32 -1.73
N GLU A 15 -5.87 4.04 -2.05
CA GLU A 15 -6.68 3.51 -3.16
C GLU A 15 -7.36 2.21 -2.73
N ASP A 16 -8.64 2.07 -3.03
CA ASP A 16 -9.38 0.81 -2.87
C ASP A 16 -9.52 0.10 -4.22
N TYR A 17 -9.31 -1.21 -4.23
CA TYR A 17 -9.44 -2.10 -5.39
C TYR A 17 -10.42 -3.23 -5.09
N PRO A 18 -11.72 -2.93 -4.95
CA PRO A 18 -12.72 -3.95 -4.59
C PRO A 18 -12.91 -5.02 -5.68
N GLU A 19 -12.57 -4.69 -6.93
CA GLU A 19 -12.79 -5.54 -8.11
C GLU A 19 -11.48 -6.16 -8.65
N ASP A 20 -10.38 -6.14 -7.88
CA ASP A 20 -9.14 -6.79 -8.34
C ASP A 20 -9.41 -8.28 -8.64
N PRO A 21 -9.00 -8.82 -9.80
CA PRO A 21 -9.22 -10.21 -10.17
C PRO A 21 -8.73 -11.25 -9.15
N ARG A 22 -7.79 -10.85 -8.28
CA ARG A 22 -7.20 -11.69 -7.23
C ARG A 22 -7.93 -11.58 -5.89
N GLY A 23 -9.00 -10.79 -5.82
CA GLY A 23 -9.78 -10.49 -4.62
C GLY A 23 -9.60 -9.05 -4.16
N ALA A 24 -10.58 -8.53 -3.41
CA ALA A 24 -10.58 -7.15 -2.92
C ALA A 24 -9.26 -6.81 -2.22
N SER A 25 -8.63 -5.73 -2.64
CA SER A 25 -7.37 -5.25 -2.07
C SER A 25 -7.37 -3.73 -1.95
N CYS A 26 -6.38 -3.18 -1.26
CA CYS A 26 -6.18 -1.74 -1.15
C CYS A 26 -4.69 -1.41 -1.17
N LEU A 27 -4.38 -0.16 -1.55
CA LEU A 27 -3.07 0.44 -1.41
C LEU A 27 -3.02 1.26 -0.13
N VAL A 28 -2.12 0.90 0.76
CA VAL A 28 -1.82 1.62 2.00
C VAL A 28 -0.54 2.42 1.83
N LEU A 29 -0.56 3.68 2.22
CA LEU A 29 0.63 4.48 2.50
C LEU A 29 0.94 4.43 3.99
N GLY A 30 2.08 3.87 4.32
CA GLY A 30 2.66 3.93 5.65
C GLY A 30 4.05 4.53 5.62
N HIS A 31 4.69 4.57 6.79
CA HIS A 31 6.06 5.01 6.94
C HIS A 31 6.84 3.98 7.74
N ILE A 32 8.10 3.74 7.36
CA ILE A 32 9.01 2.95 8.19
C ILE A 32 9.47 3.80 9.40
N PRO A 33 10.07 3.21 10.45
CA PRO A 33 10.49 3.97 11.64
C PRO A 33 11.43 5.16 11.34
N ALA A 34 12.21 5.08 10.26
CA ALA A 34 13.06 6.16 9.80
C ALA A 34 12.31 7.34 9.14
N GLY A 35 10.98 7.23 8.97
CA GLY A 35 10.12 8.27 8.38
C GLY A 35 10.00 8.21 6.85
N GLU A 36 10.63 7.25 6.18
CA GLU A 36 10.49 7.09 4.73
C GLU A 36 9.13 6.47 4.35
N PRO A 37 8.48 6.95 3.27
CA PRO A 37 7.20 6.42 2.84
C PRO A 37 7.33 5.02 2.25
N LEU A 38 6.32 4.19 2.53
CA LEU A 38 6.21 2.82 2.03
C LEU A 38 4.78 2.57 1.53
N HIS A 39 4.68 2.15 0.28
CA HIS A 39 3.45 1.67 -0.32
C HIS A 39 3.32 0.17 -0.14
N VAL A 40 2.18 -0.24 0.39
CA VAL A 40 1.84 -1.64 0.58
C VAL A 40 0.49 -1.91 -0.08
N VAL A 41 0.48 -2.78 -1.08
CA VAL A 41 -0.77 -3.35 -1.59
C VAL A 41 -1.06 -4.60 -0.79
N CYS A 42 -2.20 -4.63 -0.12
CA CYS A 42 -2.61 -5.76 0.70
C CYS A 42 -4.10 -6.10 0.54
N SER A 43 -4.44 -7.31 0.94
CA SER A 43 -5.80 -7.84 1.01
C SER A 43 -6.03 -8.52 2.36
N ILE A 44 -7.28 -8.83 2.66
CA ILE A 44 -7.66 -9.64 3.82
C ILE A 44 -8.33 -10.90 3.30
N ASP A 45 -7.84 -12.07 3.70
CA ASP A 45 -8.47 -13.34 3.32
C ASP A 45 -9.68 -13.69 4.20
N LYS A 46 -10.29 -14.84 3.91
CA LYS A 46 -11.49 -15.29 4.63
C LYS A 46 -11.23 -15.65 6.09
N GLU A 47 -9.98 -15.90 6.47
CA GLU A 47 -9.57 -16.22 7.84
C GLU A 47 -9.13 -14.97 8.60
N GLY A 48 -9.14 -13.80 7.95
CA GLY A 48 -8.75 -12.53 8.54
C GLY A 48 -7.25 -12.23 8.47
N TRP A 49 -6.48 -13.01 7.70
CA TRP A 49 -5.05 -12.75 7.51
C TRP A 49 -4.84 -11.61 6.52
N VAL A 50 -3.90 -10.73 6.85
CA VAL A 50 -3.41 -9.72 5.92
C VAL A 50 -2.47 -10.38 4.92
N ILE A 51 -2.87 -10.39 3.66
CA ILE A 51 -2.05 -10.86 2.54
C ILE A 51 -1.32 -9.67 1.93
N ILE A 52 0.00 -9.71 1.96
CA ILE A 52 0.85 -8.70 1.29
C ILE A 52 1.03 -9.10 -0.17
N ILE A 53 0.53 -8.26 -1.08
CA ILE A 53 0.63 -8.49 -2.53
C ILE A 53 1.90 -7.84 -3.07
N THR A 54 2.19 -6.59 -2.70
CA THR A 54 3.38 -5.86 -3.15
C THR A 54 3.78 -4.80 -2.13
N VAL A 55 5.08 -4.61 -1.94
CA VAL A 55 5.65 -3.53 -1.11
C VAL A 55 6.66 -2.76 -1.96
N TYR A 56 6.57 -1.44 -1.99
CA TYR A 56 7.50 -0.58 -2.74
C TYR A 56 7.56 0.83 -2.16
N ARG A 57 8.64 1.58 -2.45
CA ARG A 57 8.69 3.02 -2.15
C ARG A 57 8.00 3.81 -3.28
N PRO A 58 7.11 4.77 -2.99
CA PRO A 58 6.56 5.62 -4.03
C PRO A 58 7.65 6.45 -4.69
N GLY A 59 7.51 6.68 -6.00
CA GLY A 59 8.49 7.46 -6.76
C GLY A 59 8.06 7.71 -8.20
N GLU A 60 8.82 8.56 -8.87
CA GLU A 60 8.66 8.84 -10.29
C GLU A 60 8.90 7.59 -11.15
N PRO A 61 8.27 7.48 -12.33
CA PRO A 61 7.35 8.45 -12.94
C PRO A 61 5.90 8.27 -12.48
N LYS A 62 5.61 7.26 -11.66
CA LYS A 62 4.23 6.86 -11.34
C LYS A 62 3.58 7.76 -10.29
N TRP A 63 4.38 8.33 -9.38
CA TRP A 63 3.91 9.14 -8.25
C TRP A 63 4.55 10.53 -8.29
N ILE A 64 3.74 11.57 -8.06
CA ILE A 64 4.21 12.96 -7.95
C ILE A 64 4.83 13.19 -6.56
N ASN A 65 4.20 12.61 -5.54
CA ASN A 65 4.64 12.52 -4.17
C ASN A 65 4.15 11.19 -3.59
N GLU A 66 4.42 10.90 -2.33
CA GLU A 66 4.03 9.66 -1.67
C GLU A 66 2.52 9.42 -1.61
N ARG A 67 1.68 10.42 -1.91
CA ARG A 67 0.22 10.31 -1.82
C ARG A 67 -0.49 10.38 -3.18
N THR A 68 0.12 11.04 -4.16
CA THR A 68 -0.55 11.46 -5.40
C THR A 68 0.02 10.70 -6.60
N ARG A 69 -0.78 9.78 -7.16
CA ARG A 69 -0.42 9.05 -8.37
C ARG A 69 -0.59 9.97 -9.58
N ARG A 70 0.33 9.90 -10.56
CA ARG A 70 0.12 10.53 -11.86
C ARG A 70 -1.05 9.85 -12.58
N GLU A 71 -1.96 10.65 -13.11
CA GLU A 71 -2.96 10.14 -14.06
C GLU A 71 -2.24 9.51 -15.25
N LYS A 72 -2.73 8.34 -15.68
CA LYS A 72 -2.26 7.74 -16.93
C LYS A 72 -2.79 8.63 -18.05
N GLN A 73 -1.88 9.28 -18.78
CA GLN A 73 -2.20 9.86 -20.09
C GLN A 73 -2.49 8.76 -21.11
#